data_AF-A0A2I0W8R0-F1
#
_entry.id   AF-A0A2I0W8R0-F1
#
_cell.length_a   1.000
_cell.length_b   1.000
_cell.length_c   1.000
_cell.angle_alpha   90.00
_cell.angle_beta   90.00
_cell.angle_gamma   90.00
#
_symmetry.space_group_name_H-M   'P 1'
#
loop_
_entity.id
_entity.type
_entity.pdbx_description
1 polymer ?
#
loop_
_entity_poly.entity_id
_entity_poly.type
_entity_poly.pdbx_seq_one_letter_code
_entity_poly.pdbx_strand_id
1 'polypeptide(L)'
;MSLQVAKLRKRFFHSIAPGGLAGDRRGVIPALGFSFTQQIWKAIKENKNIDLLAHEVMIAIVRCEEIANAKIDSFLNNEEWRHLEDAVQNGIVPDFAKKLSSILENCLIGYDKEAVYFDDSVRTLKRQQLESKLFQYVQPAYRSMLKHLVAKYSEDFNVRFNEARKSGGAIAAFNDCSQSVMFAFDEDCKGIQQTIRDSLKVGYAKSVAESKEKEEEAGRALMHMKDRFSTLCSNYSDSTRKLWMGKEDKKVLHIGSDLSLLNRRSCAKE
;
A
#
# COMPACT_ATOMS: atom_id res chain seq x y z
N MET A 1 37.23 -29.59 54.75
CA MET A 1 37.05 -29.92 53.33
C MET A 1 36.10 -31.11 53.26
N SER A 2 35.00 -31.05 52.51
CA SER A 2 34.00 -32.14 52.51
C SER A 2 34.60 -33.44 51.97
N LEU A 3 34.16 -34.59 52.51
CA LEU A 3 34.66 -35.94 52.14
C LEU A 3 34.55 -36.19 50.61
N GLN A 4 33.51 -35.65 49.99
CA GLN A 4 33.27 -35.65 48.55
C GLN A 4 34.40 -34.96 47.76
N VAL A 5 34.81 -33.75 48.19
CA VAL A 5 35.89 -32.98 47.54
C VAL A 5 37.24 -33.67 47.71
N ALA A 6 37.52 -34.25 48.89
CA ALA A 6 38.75 -35.00 49.12
C ALA A 6 38.84 -36.25 48.22
N LYS A 7 37.72 -36.97 48.05
CA LYS A 7 37.62 -38.13 47.15
C LYS A 7 37.82 -37.72 45.68
N LEU A 8 37.22 -36.61 45.25
CA LEU A 8 37.40 -36.08 43.89
C LEU A 8 38.85 -35.65 43.65
N ARG A 9 39.46 -34.93 44.60
CA ARG A 9 40.87 -34.53 44.54
C ARG A 9 41.79 -35.75 44.42
N LYS A 10 41.54 -36.82 45.19
CA LYS A 10 42.32 -38.07 45.07
C LYS A 10 42.21 -38.70 43.68
N ARG A 11 41.03 -38.65 43.05
CA ARG A 11 40.81 -39.15 41.67
C ARG A 11 41.48 -38.28 40.59
N PHE A 12 41.61 -36.96 40.82
CA PHE A 12 42.38 -36.07 39.95
C PHE A 12 43.88 -36.31 40.03
N PHE A 13 44.45 -36.47 41.23
CA PHE A 13 45.89 -36.74 41.38
C PHE A 13 46.30 -38.08 40.79
N HIS A 14 45.44 -39.09 40.87
CA HIS A 14 45.68 -40.42 40.31
C HIS A 14 44.93 -40.61 38.97
N SER A 15 44.88 -39.56 38.14
CA SER A 15 43.97 -39.48 36.98
C SER A 15 44.10 -40.60 35.96
N ILE A 16 45.32 -41.12 35.77
CA ILE A 16 45.66 -42.15 34.79
C ILE A 16 45.62 -43.58 35.36
N ALA A 17 45.41 -43.74 36.67
CA ALA A 17 45.27 -45.05 37.29
C ALA A 17 43.82 -45.59 37.12
N PRO A 18 43.59 -46.91 37.24
CA PRO A 18 42.24 -47.47 37.24
C PRO A 18 41.33 -46.78 38.28
N GLY A 19 40.22 -46.19 37.84
CA GLY A 19 39.30 -45.39 38.68
C GLY A 19 39.62 -43.88 38.79
N GLY A 20 40.70 -43.42 38.14
CA GLY A 20 41.02 -42.00 37.92
C GLY A 20 40.10 -41.32 36.91
N LEU A 21 40.25 -40.00 36.72
CA LEU A 21 39.38 -39.20 35.85
C LEU A 21 39.81 -39.13 34.38
N ALA A 22 41.10 -39.27 34.10
CA ALA A 22 41.62 -39.14 32.75
C ALA A 22 41.41 -40.40 31.89
N GLY A 23 41.22 -41.57 32.49
CA GLY A 23 40.85 -42.81 31.78
C GLY A 23 41.73 -43.12 30.54
N ASP A 24 41.15 -43.81 29.56
CA ASP A 24 41.79 -44.26 28.30
C ASP A 24 41.83 -43.14 27.23
N ARG A 25 42.18 -41.91 27.60
CA ARG A 25 42.29 -40.78 26.66
C ARG A 25 43.48 -41.00 25.71
N ARG A 26 43.19 -41.39 24.47
CA ARG A 26 44.17 -41.71 23.41
C ARG A 26 44.87 -40.49 22.77
N GLY A 27 44.53 -39.27 23.20
CA GLY A 27 45.07 -38.03 22.65
C GLY A 27 45.88 -37.24 23.69
N VAL A 28 47.07 -37.72 24.04
CA VAL A 28 48.01 -36.95 24.88
C VAL A 28 48.75 -35.96 23.98
N ILE A 29 48.44 -34.67 24.11
CA ILE A 29 49.13 -33.61 23.38
C ILE A 29 50.23 -33.05 24.30
N PRO A 30 51.50 -33.05 23.89
CA PRO A 30 52.57 -32.36 24.63
C PRO A 30 52.23 -30.89 24.84
N ALA A 31 52.69 -30.28 25.93
CA ALA A 31 52.39 -28.87 26.23
C ALA A 31 52.77 -27.91 25.08
N LEU A 32 53.82 -28.22 24.32
CA LEU A 32 54.22 -27.46 23.12
C LEU A 32 53.18 -27.51 21.99
N GLY A 33 52.46 -28.63 21.87
CA GLY A 33 51.34 -28.82 20.94
C GLY A 33 50.06 -28.12 21.39
N PHE A 34 50.01 -27.54 22.59
CA PHE A 34 48.85 -26.76 23.05
C PHE A 34 48.60 -25.53 22.18
N SER A 35 49.62 -25.01 21.49
CA SER A 35 49.47 -23.95 20.48
C SER A 35 48.46 -24.31 19.36
N PHE A 36 48.24 -25.61 19.09
CA PHE A 36 47.22 -26.10 18.16
C PHE A 36 45.79 -25.69 18.58
N THR A 37 45.54 -25.42 19.86
CA THR A 37 44.24 -24.91 20.34
C THR A 37 43.86 -23.57 19.71
N GLN A 38 44.84 -22.75 19.29
CA GLN A 38 44.57 -21.52 18.54
C GLN A 38 43.99 -21.83 17.16
N GLN A 39 44.44 -22.90 16.50
CA GLN A 39 43.89 -23.34 15.22
C GLN A 39 42.48 -23.92 15.40
N ILE A 40 42.24 -24.67 16.48
CA ILE A 40 40.89 -25.14 16.85
C ILE A 40 39.97 -23.94 17.11
N TRP A 41 40.41 -22.95 17.87
CA TRP A 41 39.64 -21.75 18.17
C TRP A 41 39.34 -20.92 16.91
N LYS A 42 40.33 -20.78 16.01
CA LYS A 42 40.15 -20.15 14.69
C LYS A 42 39.11 -20.90 13.86
N ALA A 43 39.20 -22.23 13.79
CA ALA A 43 38.24 -23.06 13.06
C ALA A 43 36.82 -22.95 13.64
N ILE A 44 36.67 -22.88 14.98
CA ILE A 44 35.36 -22.66 15.61
C ILE A 44 34.82 -21.27 15.26
N LYS A 45 35.65 -20.23 15.34
CA LYS A 45 35.25 -18.84 15.08
C LYS A 45 34.88 -18.59 13.61
N GLU A 46 35.53 -19.28 12.69
CA GLU A 46 35.30 -19.14 11.24
C GLU A 46 34.20 -20.10 10.73
N ASN A 47 33.65 -20.95 11.58
CA ASN A 47 32.64 -21.93 11.18
C ASN A 47 31.26 -21.27 11.02
N LYS A 48 30.87 -21.04 9.75
CA LYS A 48 29.56 -20.50 9.37
C LYS A 48 28.37 -21.36 9.84
N ASN A 49 28.56 -22.65 10.10
CA ASN A 49 27.50 -23.54 10.57
C ASN A 49 27.21 -23.39 12.08
N ILE A 50 28.08 -22.69 12.84
CA ILE A 50 27.88 -22.38 14.27
C ILE A 50 27.35 -20.95 14.43
N ASP A 51 27.00 -20.25 13.34
CA ASP A 51 26.42 -18.91 13.41
C ASP A 51 24.94 -18.98 13.85
N LEU A 52 24.77 -19.11 15.17
CA LEU A 52 23.49 -19.23 15.86
C LEU A 52 22.61 -17.98 15.66
N LEU A 53 23.24 -16.80 15.55
CA LEU A 53 22.55 -15.53 15.31
C LEU A 53 21.96 -15.50 13.89
N ALA A 54 22.70 -15.96 12.88
CA ALA A 54 22.18 -16.06 11.52
C ALA A 54 21.00 -17.05 11.40
N HIS A 55 21.05 -18.16 12.14
CA HIS A 55 19.96 -19.14 12.17
C HIS A 55 18.71 -18.60 12.88
N GLU A 56 18.87 -17.90 14.00
CA GLU A 56 17.75 -17.25 14.71
C GLU A 56 17.05 -16.21 13.83
N VAL A 57 17.82 -15.36 13.14
CA VAL A 57 17.30 -14.38 12.18
C VAL A 57 16.61 -15.08 11.01
N MET A 58 17.16 -16.17 10.48
CA MET A 58 16.53 -16.95 9.42
C MET A 58 15.16 -17.51 9.86
N ILE A 59 15.06 -18.07 11.07
CA ILE A 59 13.78 -18.54 11.61
C ILE A 59 12.79 -17.39 11.74
N ALA A 60 13.21 -16.24 12.27
CA ALA A 60 12.37 -15.06 12.38
C ALA A 60 11.83 -14.62 11.01
N ILE A 61 12.65 -14.65 9.96
CA ILE A 61 12.23 -14.29 8.59
C ILE A 61 11.11 -15.21 8.11
N VAL A 62 11.32 -16.52 8.22
CA VAL A 62 10.34 -17.53 7.78
C VAL A 62 9.04 -17.40 8.58
N ARG A 63 9.14 -17.27 9.91
CA ARG A 63 7.95 -17.17 10.78
C ARG A 63 7.16 -15.89 10.56
N CYS A 64 7.81 -14.73 10.47
CA CYS A 64 7.13 -13.48 10.15
C CYS A 64 6.49 -13.53 8.77
N GLU A 65 7.07 -14.23 7.80
CA GLU A 65 6.46 -14.43 6.48
C GLU A 65 5.22 -15.32 6.51
N GLU A 66 5.27 -16.43 7.23
CA GLU A 66 4.10 -17.31 7.44
C GLU A 66 2.96 -16.55 8.10
N ILE A 67 3.24 -15.78 9.15
CA ILE A 67 2.24 -14.93 9.83
C ILE A 67 1.66 -13.91 8.83
N ALA A 68 2.51 -13.20 8.08
CA ALA A 68 2.04 -12.22 7.10
C ALA A 68 1.11 -12.84 6.04
N ASN A 69 1.47 -14.00 5.49
CA ASN A 69 0.65 -14.69 4.51
C ASN A 69 -0.68 -15.17 5.12
N ALA A 70 -0.66 -15.72 6.34
CA ALA A 70 -1.88 -16.09 7.05
C ALA A 70 -2.81 -14.89 7.31
N LYS A 71 -2.25 -13.69 7.57
CA LYS A 71 -3.05 -12.45 7.68
C LYS A 71 -3.67 -12.03 6.36
N ILE A 72 -2.96 -12.18 5.24
CA ILE A 72 -3.53 -11.94 3.91
C ILE A 72 -4.68 -12.91 3.64
N ASP A 73 -4.50 -14.20 3.91
CA ASP A 73 -5.54 -15.20 3.69
C ASP A 73 -6.78 -14.92 4.56
N SER A 74 -6.57 -14.51 5.81
CA SER A 74 -7.65 -14.07 6.71
C SER A 74 -8.36 -12.83 6.17
N PHE A 75 -7.62 -11.84 5.67
CA PHE A 75 -8.18 -10.64 5.04
C PHE A 75 -9.03 -10.97 3.80
N LEU A 76 -8.56 -11.84 2.91
CA LEU A 76 -9.30 -12.22 1.69
C LEU A 76 -10.56 -13.06 1.97
N ASN A 77 -10.61 -13.73 3.12
CA ASN A 77 -11.78 -14.46 3.59
C ASN A 77 -12.65 -13.67 4.57
N ASN A 78 -12.28 -12.43 4.88
CA ASN A 78 -13.07 -11.56 5.76
C ASN A 78 -14.39 -11.17 5.09
N GLU A 79 -15.52 -11.44 5.75
CA GLU A 79 -16.85 -11.15 5.22
C GLU A 79 -17.09 -9.64 5.04
N GLU A 80 -16.64 -8.80 5.98
CA GLU A 80 -16.78 -7.35 5.90
C GLU A 80 -16.03 -6.79 4.68
N TRP A 81 -14.82 -7.30 4.41
CA TRP A 81 -14.05 -6.94 3.23
C TRP A 81 -14.78 -7.34 1.94
N ARG A 82 -15.26 -8.58 1.84
CA ARG A 82 -15.99 -9.05 0.64
C ARG A 82 -17.26 -8.26 0.38
N HIS A 83 -18.02 -7.95 1.42
CA HIS A 83 -19.20 -7.10 1.30
C HIS A 83 -18.85 -5.69 0.88
N LEU A 84 -17.76 -5.12 1.41
CA LEU A 84 -17.29 -3.79 1.03
C LEU A 84 -16.82 -3.76 -0.43
N GLU A 85 -16.07 -4.78 -0.85
CA GLU A 85 -15.56 -4.94 -2.22
C GLU A 85 -16.72 -5.04 -3.23
N ASP A 86 -17.71 -5.88 -2.96
CA ASP A 86 -18.90 -6.05 -3.79
C ASP A 86 -19.77 -4.78 -3.84
N ALA A 87 -20.01 -4.14 -2.69
CA ALA A 87 -20.82 -2.92 -2.62
C ALA A 87 -20.22 -1.79 -3.48
N VAL A 88 -18.89 -1.69 -3.53
CA VAL A 88 -18.18 -0.69 -4.33
C VAL A 88 -18.19 -1.00 -5.83
N GLN A 89 -18.48 -2.22 -6.25
CA GLN A 89 -18.75 -2.51 -7.67
C GLN A 89 -20.11 -1.96 -8.12
N ASN A 90 -21.04 -1.81 -7.18
CA ASN A 90 -22.42 -1.41 -7.44
C ASN A 90 -22.67 0.10 -7.23
N GLY A 91 -21.74 0.82 -6.62
CA GLY A 91 -21.85 2.27 -6.47
C GLY A 91 -20.97 2.88 -5.38
N ILE A 92 -21.33 4.11 -5.00
CA ILE A 92 -20.65 4.85 -3.93
C ILE A 92 -21.05 4.27 -2.58
N VAL A 93 -20.05 3.81 -1.81
CA VAL A 93 -20.28 3.29 -0.46
C VAL A 93 -20.02 4.38 0.59
N PRO A 94 -21.01 4.72 1.43
CA PRO A 94 -20.81 5.64 2.55
C PRO A 94 -19.75 5.11 3.52
N ASP A 95 -18.91 6.03 4.00
CA ASP A 95 -17.80 5.74 4.92
C ASP A 95 -16.84 4.65 4.42
N PHE A 96 -16.73 4.45 3.10
CA PHE A 96 -15.83 3.47 2.48
C PHE A 96 -14.43 3.49 3.09
N ALA A 97 -13.84 4.68 3.18
CA ALA A 97 -12.50 4.90 3.72
C ALA A 97 -12.38 4.40 5.17
N LYS A 98 -13.33 4.76 6.04
CA LYS A 98 -13.30 4.36 7.46
C LYS A 98 -13.47 2.85 7.63
N LYS A 99 -14.40 2.25 6.90
CA LYS A 99 -14.63 0.80 6.92
C LYS A 99 -13.37 0.04 6.48
N LEU A 100 -12.79 0.47 5.36
CA LEU A 100 -11.54 -0.09 4.85
C LEU A 100 -10.39 0.05 5.87
N SER A 101 -10.23 1.24 6.48
CA SER A 101 -9.19 1.48 7.50
C SER A 101 -9.32 0.49 8.65
N SER A 102 -10.54 0.31 9.16
CA SER A 102 -10.78 -0.58 10.30
C SER A 102 -10.40 -2.02 9.98
N ILE A 103 -10.76 -2.52 8.80
CA ILE A 103 -10.41 -3.88 8.35
C ILE A 103 -8.88 -4.03 8.22
N LEU A 104 -8.21 -3.06 7.60
CA LEU A 104 -6.76 -3.06 7.42
C LEU A 104 -6.01 -2.97 8.75
N GLU A 105 -6.44 -2.09 9.65
CA GLU A 105 -5.88 -1.93 10.99
C GLU A 105 -6.02 -3.23 11.79
N ASN A 106 -7.17 -3.89 11.75
CA ASN A 106 -7.37 -5.18 12.41
C ASN A 106 -6.40 -6.25 11.88
N CYS A 107 -6.19 -6.29 10.57
CA CYS A 107 -5.22 -7.19 9.93
C CYS A 107 -3.78 -6.90 10.41
N LEU A 108 -3.36 -5.64 10.41
CA LEU A 108 -2.02 -5.22 10.80
C LEU A 108 -1.75 -5.40 12.30
N ILE A 109 -2.72 -5.05 13.15
CA ILE A 109 -2.64 -5.31 14.60
C ILE A 109 -2.55 -6.81 14.86
N GLY A 110 -3.28 -7.63 14.09
CA GLY A 110 -3.17 -9.08 14.16
C GLY A 110 -1.76 -9.59 13.85
N TYR A 111 -1.12 -9.04 12.82
CA TYR A 111 0.29 -9.34 12.51
C TYR A 111 1.22 -8.89 13.65
N ASP A 112 1.08 -7.64 14.11
CA ASP A 112 1.95 -7.05 15.13
C ASP A 112 1.92 -7.83 16.45
N LYS A 113 0.76 -8.37 16.82
CA LYS A 113 0.59 -9.23 18.01
C LYS A 113 1.31 -10.58 17.86
N GLU A 114 1.21 -11.24 16.71
CA GLU A 114 1.82 -12.55 16.51
C GLU A 114 3.33 -12.46 16.25
N ALA A 115 3.78 -11.36 15.63
CA ALA A 115 5.19 -11.16 15.30
C ALA A 115 6.01 -10.51 16.43
N VAL A 116 5.40 -10.19 17.58
CA VAL A 116 6.00 -9.39 18.66
C VAL A 116 7.30 -10.00 19.24
N TYR A 117 7.44 -11.32 19.19
CA TYR A 117 8.56 -12.06 19.78
C TYR A 117 9.77 -12.20 18.86
N PHE A 118 9.66 -11.78 17.59
CA PHE A 118 10.74 -11.89 16.61
C PHE A 118 11.57 -10.61 16.54
N ASP A 119 12.74 -10.72 15.91
CA ASP A 119 13.65 -9.61 15.67
C ASP A 119 12.92 -8.39 15.08
N ASP A 120 13.21 -7.21 15.64
CA ASP A 120 12.53 -5.95 15.31
C ASP A 120 12.69 -5.56 13.84
N SER A 121 13.90 -5.75 13.29
CA SER A 121 14.20 -5.41 11.90
C SER A 121 13.47 -6.34 10.95
N VAL A 122 13.42 -7.63 11.27
CA VAL A 122 12.72 -8.65 10.48
C VAL A 122 11.21 -8.40 10.49
N ARG A 123 10.60 -8.26 11.67
CA ARG A 123 9.15 -8.07 11.77
C ARG A 123 8.71 -6.76 11.13
N THR A 124 9.50 -5.69 11.25
CA THR A 124 9.23 -4.41 10.60
C THR A 124 9.29 -4.53 9.07
N LEU A 125 10.35 -5.14 8.53
CA LEU A 125 10.48 -5.34 7.08
C LEU A 125 9.32 -6.18 6.53
N LYS A 126 8.99 -7.29 7.19
CA LYS A 126 7.87 -8.15 6.78
C LYS A 126 6.51 -7.46 6.90
N ARG A 127 6.33 -6.59 7.91
CA ARG A 127 5.14 -5.73 8.05
C ARG A 127 4.97 -4.78 6.85
N GLN A 128 6.06 -4.16 6.39
CA GLN A 128 6.03 -3.27 5.23
C GLN A 128 5.71 -4.02 3.93
N GLN A 129 6.21 -5.25 3.79
CA GLN A 129 5.86 -6.13 2.68
C GLN A 129 4.38 -6.53 2.72
N LEU A 130 3.84 -6.81 3.92
CA LEU A 130 2.42 -7.06 4.13
C LEU A 130 1.57 -5.85 3.72
N GLU A 131 1.89 -4.64 4.18
CA GLU A 131 1.18 -3.41 3.77
C GLU A 131 1.16 -3.23 2.25
N SER A 132 2.29 -3.50 1.60
CA SER A 132 2.41 -3.40 0.13
C SER A 132 1.51 -4.40 -0.59
N LYS A 133 1.43 -5.65 -0.11
CA LYS A 133 0.52 -6.67 -0.68
C LYS A 133 -0.95 -6.32 -0.43
N LEU A 134 -1.31 -5.88 0.78
CA LEU A 134 -2.67 -5.46 1.11
C LEU A 134 -3.13 -4.31 0.21
N PHE A 135 -2.26 -3.33 -0.05
CA PHE A 135 -2.56 -2.24 -0.97
C PHE A 135 -2.92 -2.76 -2.37
N GLN A 136 -2.19 -3.74 -2.90
CA GLN A 136 -2.46 -4.32 -4.22
C GLN A 136 -3.85 -4.97 -4.29
N TYR A 137 -4.30 -5.63 -3.23
CA TYR A 137 -5.64 -6.22 -3.16
C TYR A 137 -6.75 -5.17 -3.03
N VAL A 138 -6.49 -4.06 -2.33
CA VAL A 138 -7.48 -3.00 -2.09
C VAL A 138 -7.58 -2.02 -3.26
N GLN A 139 -6.52 -1.87 -4.05
CA GLN A 139 -6.42 -0.91 -5.15
C GLN A 139 -7.58 -0.99 -6.17
N PRO A 140 -8.07 -2.17 -6.59
CA PRO A 140 -9.22 -2.28 -7.48
C PRO A 140 -10.50 -1.67 -6.91
N ALA A 141 -10.82 -1.95 -5.64
CA ALA A 141 -11.98 -1.37 -4.97
C ALA A 141 -11.85 0.16 -4.85
N TYR A 142 -10.68 0.65 -4.45
CA TYR A 142 -10.41 2.09 -4.41
C TYR A 142 -10.65 2.77 -5.76
N ARG A 143 -10.13 2.19 -6.85
CA ARG A 143 -10.35 2.72 -8.22
C ARG A 143 -11.81 2.71 -8.62
N SER A 144 -12.57 1.69 -8.25
CA SER A 144 -14.01 1.64 -8.53
C SER A 144 -14.77 2.74 -7.79
N MET A 145 -14.45 2.95 -6.50
CA MET A 145 -15.02 4.05 -5.72
C MET A 145 -14.76 5.42 -6.37
N LEU A 146 -13.52 5.68 -6.81
CA LEU A 146 -13.17 6.91 -7.53
C LEU A 146 -13.96 7.05 -8.84
N LYS A 147 -14.10 5.97 -9.62
CA LYS A 147 -14.88 5.97 -10.86
C LYS A 147 -16.34 6.37 -10.60
N HIS A 148 -16.95 5.85 -9.55
CA HIS A 148 -18.32 6.21 -9.18
C HIS A 148 -18.45 7.66 -8.71
N LEU A 149 -17.48 8.17 -7.95
CA LEU A 149 -17.43 9.59 -7.58
C LEU A 149 -17.33 10.48 -8.83
N VAL A 150 -16.41 10.18 -9.74
CA VAL A 150 -16.27 10.93 -11.00
C VAL A 150 -17.58 10.93 -11.79
N ALA A 151 -18.28 9.80 -11.89
CA ALA A 151 -19.58 9.73 -12.55
C ALA A 151 -20.64 10.60 -11.86
N LYS A 152 -20.76 10.52 -10.52
CA LYS A 152 -21.70 11.33 -9.72
C LYS A 152 -21.49 12.82 -9.95
N TYR A 153 -20.24 13.30 -9.81
CA TYR A 153 -19.94 14.72 -9.92
C TYR A 153 -20.01 15.23 -11.37
N SER A 154 -19.74 14.38 -12.35
CA SER A 154 -19.97 14.72 -13.77
C SER A 154 -21.45 14.93 -14.08
N GLU A 155 -22.32 14.09 -13.53
CA GLU A 155 -23.78 14.25 -13.69
C GLU A 155 -24.29 15.49 -12.94
N ASP A 156 -23.87 15.69 -11.68
CA ASP A 156 -24.22 16.87 -10.88
C ASP A 156 -23.80 18.17 -11.57
N PHE A 157 -22.60 18.19 -12.16
CA PHE A 157 -22.15 19.30 -13.00
C PHE A 157 -23.09 19.56 -14.17
N ASN A 158 -23.46 18.51 -14.92
CA ASN A 158 -24.29 18.65 -16.11
C ASN A 158 -25.69 19.17 -15.76
N VAL A 159 -26.29 18.70 -14.67
CA VAL A 159 -27.58 19.17 -14.17
C VAL A 159 -27.50 20.65 -13.79
N ARG A 160 -26.58 21.03 -12.90
CA ARG A 160 -26.43 22.40 -12.41
C ARG A 160 -26.09 23.39 -13.52
N PHE A 161 -25.21 23.00 -14.45
CA PHE A 161 -24.86 23.84 -15.60
C PHE A 161 -26.07 24.09 -16.50
N ASN A 162 -26.85 23.04 -16.81
CA ASN A 162 -28.03 23.19 -17.67
C ASN A 162 -29.13 24.04 -17.03
N GLU A 163 -29.22 24.06 -15.70
CA GLU A 163 -30.12 24.94 -14.96
C GLU A 163 -29.63 26.39 -14.94
N ALA A 164 -28.37 26.62 -14.55
CA ALA A 164 -27.78 27.96 -14.47
C ALA A 164 -27.70 28.65 -15.85
N ARG A 165 -27.55 27.87 -16.92
CA ARG A 165 -27.62 28.38 -18.31
C ARG A 165 -28.99 28.97 -18.66
N LYS A 166 -30.07 28.55 -18.00
CA LYS A 166 -31.42 29.09 -18.26
C LYS A 166 -31.64 30.47 -17.63
N SER A 167 -30.87 30.83 -16.59
CA SER A 167 -31.07 32.02 -15.78
C SER A 167 -29.93 33.06 -15.86
N GLY A 168 -28.79 32.74 -16.49
CA GLY A 168 -27.62 33.63 -16.56
C GLY A 168 -26.74 33.45 -17.80
N GLY A 169 -25.60 34.16 -17.83
CA GLY A 169 -24.60 34.05 -18.89
C GLY A 169 -23.80 32.75 -18.79
N ALA A 170 -23.63 32.06 -19.93
CA ALA A 170 -23.05 30.70 -19.99
C ALA A 170 -21.65 30.58 -19.34
N ILE A 171 -20.83 31.63 -19.39
CA ILE A 171 -19.47 31.64 -18.83
C ILE A 171 -19.50 31.71 -17.29
N ALA A 172 -20.32 32.58 -16.72
CA ALA A 172 -20.46 32.70 -15.26
C ALA A 172 -21.06 31.42 -14.67
N ALA A 173 -22.12 30.91 -15.30
CA ALA A 173 -22.77 29.65 -14.93
C ALA A 173 -21.80 28.47 -14.94
N PHE A 174 -20.90 28.39 -15.94
CA PHE A 174 -19.89 27.35 -15.99
C PHE A 174 -18.87 27.48 -14.85
N ASN A 175 -18.30 28.68 -14.65
CA ASN A 175 -17.25 28.89 -13.65
C ASN A 175 -17.75 28.58 -12.24
N ASP A 176 -18.94 29.07 -11.88
CA ASP A 176 -19.54 28.85 -10.56
C ASP A 176 -19.84 27.37 -10.34
N CYS A 177 -20.44 26.71 -11.35
CA CYS A 177 -20.75 25.28 -11.29
C CYS A 177 -19.48 24.43 -11.19
N SER A 178 -18.47 24.73 -12.01
CA SER A 178 -17.19 24.02 -12.00
C SER A 178 -16.48 24.17 -10.66
N GLN A 179 -16.43 25.38 -10.10
CA GLN A 179 -15.76 25.63 -8.83
C GLN A 179 -16.45 24.88 -7.68
N SER A 180 -17.79 24.93 -7.62
CA SER A 180 -18.57 24.25 -6.58
C SER A 180 -18.43 22.72 -6.64
N VAL A 181 -18.56 22.14 -7.84
CA VAL A 181 -18.49 20.68 -8.04
C VAL A 181 -17.07 20.16 -7.77
N MET A 182 -16.05 20.85 -8.26
CA MET A 182 -14.66 20.43 -8.03
C MET A 182 -14.28 20.49 -6.55
N PHE A 183 -14.71 21.52 -5.82
CA PHE A 183 -14.46 21.61 -4.38
C PHE A 183 -15.05 20.41 -3.62
N ALA A 184 -16.30 20.03 -3.94
CA ALA A 184 -16.95 18.89 -3.32
C ALA A 184 -16.31 17.55 -3.69
N PHE A 185 -15.87 17.38 -4.94
CA PHE A 185 -15.14 16.19 -5.38
C PHE A 185 -13.78 16.05 -4.68
N ASP A 186 -13.03 17.15 -4.57
CA ASP A 186 -11.72 17.15 -3.91
C ASP A 186 -11.83 16.78 -2.43
N GLU A 187 -12.84 17.28 -1.72
CA GLU A 187 -13.07 16.93 -0.31
C GLU A 187 -13.38 15.44 -0.13
N ASP A 188 -14.27 14.87 -0.95
CA ASP A 188 -14.60 13.44 -0.91
C ASP A 188 -13.36 12.58 -1.24
N CYS A 189 -12.54 12.99 -2.22
CA CYS A 189 -11.33 12.26 -2.62
C CYS A 189 -10.21 12.34 -1.58
N LYS A 190 -9.98 13.52 -0.98
CA LYS A 190 -8.98 13.72 0.07
C LYS A 190 -9.23 12.79 1.25
N GLY A 191 -10.49 12.66 1.67
CA GLY A 191 -10.87 11.76 2.77
C GLY A 191 -10.42 10.33 2.50
N ILE A 192 -10.68 9.81 1.30
CA ILE A 192 -10.32 8.43 0.94
C ILE A 192 -8.79 8.28 0.81
N GLN A 193 -8.11 9.22 0.16
CA GLN A 193 -6.66 9.17 -0.03
C GLN A 193 -5.89 9.22 1.29
N GLN A 194 -6.31 10.11 2.20
CA GLN A 194 -5.64 10.28 3.48
C GLN A 194 -5.80 9.03 4.36
N THR A 195 -7.00 8.44 4.39
CA THR A 195 -7.21 7.20 5.16
C THR A 195 -6.36 6.05 4.64
N ILE A 196 -6.31 5.83 3.32
CA ILE A 196 -5.47 4.76 2.75
C ILE A 196 -3.99 4.98 3.07
N ARG A 197 -3.51 6.23 3.02
CA ARG A 197 -2.15 6.60 3.42
C ARG A 197 -1.86 6.27 4.88
N ASP A 198 -2.81 6.55 5.77
CA ASP A 198 -2.63 6.35 7.21
C ASP A 198 -2.66 4.87 7.60
N SER A 199 -3.54 4.07 6.97
CA SER A 199 -3.62 2.61 7.21
C SER A 199 -2.47 1.84 6.56
N LEU A 200 -1.96 2.29 5.41
CA LEU A 200 -0.94 1.60 4.60
C LEU A 200 0.27 2.49 4.35
N LYS A 201 0.97 2.82 5.44
CA LYS A 201 2.07 3.80 5.50
C LYS A 201 3.14 3.60 4.42
N VAL A 202 3.52 2.36 4.10
CA VAL A 202 4.56 2.05 3.11
C VAL A 202 3.99 1.69 1.73
N GLY A 203 2.81 1.07 1.67
CA GLY A 203 2.13 0.74 0.41
C GLY A 203 1.77 1.99 -0.42
N TYR A 204 1.40 3.08 0.25
CA TYR A 204 1.09 4.36 -0.40
C TYR A 204 2.34 5.05 -0.98
N ALA A 205 3.48 5.04 -0.28
CA ALA A 205 4.71 5.69 -0.75
C ALA A 205 5.29 5.03 -2.02
N LYS A 206 5.22 3.70 -2.12
CA LYS A 206 5.71 2.94 -3.28
C LYS A 206 4.75 3.03 -4.48
N SER A 207 3.44 3.02 -4.22
CA SER A 207 2.43 3.18 -5.27
C SER A 207 2.29 4.62 -5.77
N VAL A 208 2.56 5.67 -4.98
CA VAL A 208 2.64 7.06 -5.49
C VAL A 208 3.77 7.24 -6.51
N ALA A 209 4.85 6.44 -6.42
CA ALA A 209 5.90 6.43 -7.44
C ALA A 209 5.47 5.71 -8.73
N GLU A 210 4.63 4.67 -8.64
CA GLU A 210 4.19 3.84 -9.77
C GLU A 210 2.81 4.24 -10.36
N SER A 211 1.96 4.94 -9.61
CA SER A 211 0.57 5.29 -9.95
C SER A 211 0.41 6.74 -10.41
N LYS A 212 1.44 7.57 -10.23
CA LYS A 212 1.48 8.93 -10.81
C LYS A 212 1.24 8.92 -12.32
N GLU A 213 1.57 7.85 -13.03
CA GLU A 213 1.37 7.82 -14.48
C GLU A 213 -0.10 7.57 -14.89
N LYS A 214 -0.89 6.83 -14.09
CA LYS A 214 -2.25 6.37 -14.43
C LYS A 214 -3.38 7.05 -13.66
N GLU A 215 -3.16 7.44 -12.40
CA GLU A 215 -4.13 8.20 -11.59
C GLU A 215 -4.21 9.66 -12.06
N GLU A 216 -3.09 10.17 -12.56
CA GLU A 216 -3.01 11.43 -13.27
C GLU A 216 -3.80 11.38 -14.59
N GLU A 217 -4.13 10.22 -15.17
CA GLU A 217 -4.89 10.15 -16.43
C GLU A 217 -6.39 10.45 -16.26
N ALA A 218 -6.99 10.01 -15.15
CA ALA A 218 -8.38 10.32 -14.81
C ALA A 218 -8.53 11.74 -14.25
N GLY A 219 -7.57 12.19 -13.43
CA GLY A 219 -7.48 13.59 -13.00
C GLY A 219 -7.19 14.54 -14.17
N ARG A 220 -6.34 14.12 -15.13
CA ARG A 220 -6.13 14.79 -16.42
C ARG A 220 -7.39 14.81 -17.25
N ALA A 221 -8.24 13.79 -17.24
CA ALA A 221 -9.50 13.83 -18.01
C ALA A 221 -10.45 14.94 -17.52
N LEU A 222 -10.56 15.13 -16.19
CA LEU A 222 -11.33 16.22 -15.59
C LEU A 222 -10.63 17.59 -15.76
N MET A 223 -9.31 17.66 -15.60
CA MET A 223 -8.54 18.87 -15.93
C MET A 223 -8.58 19.20 -17.42
N HIS A 224 -8.57 18.23 -18.32
CA HIS A 224 -8.71 18.42 -19.76
C HIS A 224 -10.13 18.84 -20.12
N MET A 225 -11.16 18.39 -19.40
CA MET A 225 -12.51 18.93 -19.52
C MET A 225 -12.56 20.41 -19.09
N LYS A 226 -11.92 20.77 -17.97
CA LYS A 226 -11.76 22.15 -17.51
C LYS A 226 -11.00 23.00 -18.53
N ASP A 227 -9.86 22.51 -19.01
CA ASP A 227 -8.95 23.22 -19.92
C ASP A 227 -9.56 23.35 -21.32
N ARG A 228 -10.22 22.31 -21.85
CA ARG A 228 -10.96 22.42 -23.13
C ARG A 228 -12.09 23.43 -23.03
N PHE A 229 -12.82 23.47 -21.91
CA PHE A 229 -13.89 24.44 -21.74
C PHE A 229 -13.34 25.87 -21.62
N SER A 230 -12.30 26.09 -20.81
CA SER A 230 -11.59 27.38 -20.74
C SER A 230 -11.08 27.82 -22.11
N THR A 231 -10.48 26.91 -22.88
CA THR A 231 -9.97 27.20 -24.23
C THR A 231 -11.10 27.54 -25.21
N LEU A 232 -12.23 26.82 -25.15
CA LEU A 232 -13.41 27.11 -25.96
C LEU A 232 -14.02 28.48 -25.61
N CYS A 233 -14.05 28.86 -24.33
CA CYS A 233 -14.52 30.17 -23.89
C CYS A 233 -13.57 31.31 -24.28
N SER A 234 -12.25 31.12 -24.15
CA SER A 234 -11.25 32.10 -24.56
C SER A 234 -11.25 32.34 -26.07
N ASN A 235 -11.31 31.26 -26.87
CA ASN A 235 -11.38 31.36 -28.33
C ASN A 235 -12.69 32.01 -28.82
N TYR A 236 -13.80 31.79 -28.11
CA TYR A 236 -15.07 32.45 -28.41
C TYR A 236 -15.01 33.96 -28.06
N SER A 237 -14.30 34.33 -27.00
CA SER A 237 -14.10 35.73 -26.60
C SER A 237 -13.23 36.54 -27.57
N ASP A 238 -12.25 35.91 -28.22
CA ASP A 238 -11.38 36.56 -29.22
C ASP A 238 -12.02 36.63 -30.61
N SER A 239 -12.78 35.61 -31.03
CA SER A 239 -13.38 35.57 -32.36
C SER A 239 -14.69 36.38 -32.49
N THR A 240 -15.35 36.72 -31.37
CA THR A 240 -16.65 37.44 -31.40
C THR A 240 -16.61 38.90 -30.95
N ARG A 241 -15.43 39.51 -30.79
CA ARG A 241 -15.34 40.95 -30.47
C ARG A 241 -15.73 41.89 -31.64
N LYS A 242 -15.91 41.38 -32.87
CA LYS A 242 -16.23 42.19 -34.05
C LYS A 242 -17.60 41.95 -34.70
N LEU A 243 -18.44 41.05 -34.18
CA LEU A 243 -19.66 40.63 -34.91
C LEU A 243 -20.95 40.54 -34.07
N TRP A 244 -21.10 41.39 -33.04
CA TRP A 244 -22.35 41.47 -32.26
C TRP A 244 -22.98 42.87 -32.27
N MET A 245 -22.99 43.51 -33.44
CA MET A 245 -23.92 44.61 -33.77
C MET A 245 -24.74 44.18 -34.98
N GLY A 246 -25.81 43.42 -34.77
CA GLY A 246 -26.70 42.99 -35.84
C GLY A 246 -27.61 41.84 -35.42
N LYS A 247 -28.92 42.05 -35.53
CA LYS A 247 -29.98 41.09 -35.23
C LYS A 247 -29.88 39.82 -36.11
N GLU A 248 -30.35 38.71 -35.53
CA GLU A 248 -30.68 37.42 -36.15
C GLU A 248 -29.49 36.56 -36.62
N ASP A 249 -29.24 35.40 -35.99
CA ASP A 249 -29.64 34.11 -36.58
C ASP A 249 -29.21 32.84 -35.81
N LYS A 250 -30.01 31.79 -36.02
CA LYS A 250 -29.94 30.44 -35.46
C LYS A 250 -28.74 29.62 -35.98
N LYS A 251 -27.55 29.72 -35.37
CA LYS A 251 -26.42 28.81 -35.70
C LYS A 251 -25.57 28.28 -34.53
N VAL A 252 -25.96 28.47 -33.27
CA VAL A 252 -25.22 27.89 -32.11
C VAL A 252 -25.71 26.46 -31.81
N LEU A 253 -25.93 25.67 -32.86
CA LEU A 253 -26.58 24.36 -32.77
C LEU A 253 -25.64 23.25 -33.26
N HIS A 254 -24.50 23.05 -32.58
CA HIS A 254 -23.80 21.75 -32.68
C HIS A 254 -22.77 21.38 -31.60
N ILE A 255 -22.56 22.19 -30.55
CA ILE A 255 -21.56 21.84 -29.53
C ILE A 255 -22.10 20.80 -28.51
N GLY A 256 -23.43 20.67 -28.40
CA GLY A 256 -24.07 19.65 -27.55
C GLY A 256 -24.10 18.23 -28.15
N SER A 257 -23.86 18.08 -29.46
CA SER A 257 -23.92 16.77 -30.16
C SER A 257 -22.69 15.90 -29.89
N ASP A 258 -21.53 16.52 -29.65
CA ASP A 258 -20.24 15.83 -29.60
C ASP A 258 -19.96 15.08 -28.29
N LEU A 259 -20.67 15.38 -27.20
CA LEU A 259 -20.60 14.61 -25.96
C LEU A 259 -21.21 13.20 -26.13
N SER A 260 -22.15 13.01 -27.06
CA SER A 260 -22.72 11.70 -27.38
C SER A 260 -21.82 10.81 -28.27
N LEU A 261 -20.83 11.41 -28.95
CA LEU A 261 -19.86 10.70 -29.79
C LEU A 261 -18.66 10.17 -29.00
N LEU A 262 -18.37 10.74 -27.83
CA LEU A 262 -17.33 10.25 -26.92
C LEU A 262 -17.72 8.93 -26.23
N ASN A 263 -19.01 8.62 -26.10
CA ASN A 263 -19.46 7.37 -25.48
C ASN A 263 -19.59 6.19 -26.47
N ARG A 264 -19.44 6.41 -27.79
CA ARG A 264 -19.55 5.34 -28.81
C ARG A 264 -18.21 4.81 -29.35
N ARG A 265 -17.07 5.38 -28.96
CA ARG A 265 -15.75 4.89 -29.44
C ARG A 265 -15.10 3.81 -28.60
N SER A 266 -15.72 3.33 -27.51
CA SER A 266 -15.18 2.19 -26.74
C SER A 266 -15.77 0.82 -27.14
N CYS A 267 -16.63 0.73 -28.17
CA CYS A 267 -17.26 -0.54 -28.56
C CYS A 267 -17.03 -0.95 -30.02
N ALA A 268 -16.01 -0.40 -30.68
CA ALA A 268 -15.63 -0.85 -32.02
C ALA A 268 -14.12 -0.68 -32.22
N LYS A 269 -13.38 -1.73 -31.84
CA LYS A 269 -12.28 -2.34 -32.62
C LYS A 269 -11.69 -3.51 -31.83
N GLU A 270 -11.98 -4.69 -32.38
CA GLU A 270 -11.31 -6.01 -32.24
C GLU A 270 -11.14 -6.64 -30.86
#